data_AF-A0A7C4DB19-F1
#
_entry.id   AF-A0A7C4DB19-F1
#
_cell.length_a   1.000
_cell.length_b   1.000
_cell.length_c   1.000
_cell.angle_alpha   90.00
_cell.angle_beta   90.00
_cell.angle_gamma   90.00
#
_symmetry.space_group_name_H-M   'P 1'
#
loop_
_entity.id
_entity.type
_entity.pdbx_description
1 polymer ?
#
loop_
_entity_poly.entity_id
_entity_poly.type
_entity_poly.pdbx_seq_one_letter_code
_entity_poly.pdbx_strand_id
1 'polypeptide(L)'
;MYRDQLEDSGGKTIIKMAIVLVILMFINLYLIFISDTVIESVRIFYEEGFIESNTTIPRNLSIELFESSSVLNRKTNLLINGSNISCTIINLNTNETIALKDTVGNYEITLDDTIIFYVVETSGNLTYRYEVYSIRKPYLFLSIIVFIISLIGLTMSVYLFINIMIRRMSKIS
;
A
#
# COMPACT_ATOMS: atom_id res chain seq x y z
N MET A 1 -43.58 -26.85 27.69
CA MET A 1 -43.33 -27.82 26.61
C MET A 1 -43.21 -27.20 25.22
N TYR A 2 -44.23 -26.53 24.66
CA TYR A 2 -44.08 -25.84 23.35
C TYR A 2 -43.20 -24.57 23.40
N ARG A 3 -43.15 -23.89 24.54
CA ARG A 3 -42.36 -22.66 24.76
C ARG A 3 -40.85 -22.94 24.82
N ASP A 4 -40.46 -24.06 25.42
CA ASP A 4 -39.05 -24.48 25.59
C ASP A 4 -38.41 -24.91 24.25
N GLN A 5 -39.19 -25.54 23.37
CA GLN A 5 -38.72 -25.93 22.02
C GLN A 5 -38.51 -24.72 21.08
N LEU A 6 -39.33 -23.67 21.21
CA LEU A 6 -39.18 -22.42 20.46
C LEU A 6 -37.99 -21.58 20.95
N GLU A 7 -37.69 -21.60 22.26
CA GLU A 7 -36.50 -20.95 22.81
C GLU A 7 -35.20 -21.64 22.38
N ASP A 8 -35.16 -22.98 22.39
CA ASP A 8 -33.97 -23.75 22.00
C ASP A 8 -33.68 -23.64 20.49
N SER A 9 -34.73 -23.65 19.65
CA SER A 9 -34.61 -23.39 18.20
C SER A 9 -34.13 -21.97 17.90
N GLY A 10 -34.64 -20.99 18.65
CA GLY A 10 -34.28 -19.58 18.49
C GLY A 10 -32.86 -19.24 18.96
N GLY A 11 -32.41 -19.83 20.06
CA GLY A 11 -31.04 -19.68 20.55
C GLY A 11 -30.01 -20.26 19.57
N LYS A 12 -30.29 -21.44 19.00
CA LYS A 12 -29.45 -22.06 17.95
C LYS A 12 -29.33 -21.18 16.70
N THR A 13 -30.40 -20.48 16.30
CA THR A 13 -30.38 -19.57 15.15
C THR A 13 -29.53 -18.32 15.41
N ILE A 14 -29.58 -17.74 16.61
CA ILE A 14 -28.74 -16.58 16.99
C ILE A 14 -27.25 -16.95 16.98
N ILE A 15 -26.90 -18.13 17.54
CA ILE A 15 -25.52 -18.62 17.54
C ILE A 15 -25.01 -18.84 16.11
N LYS A 16 -25.82 -19.45 15.23
CA LYS A 16 -25.47 -19.62 13.81
C LYS A 16 -25.23 -18.27 13.12
N MET A 17 -26.09 -17.28 13.35
CA MET A 17 -25.92 -15.93 12.78
C MET A 17 -24.65 -15.25 13.28
N ALA A 18 -24.32 -15.38 14.57
CA ALA A 18 -23.08 -14.83 15.13
C ALA A 18 -21.83 -15.46 14.50
N ILE A 19 -21.83 -16.78 14.30
CA ILE A 19 -20.74 -17.49 13.61
C ILE A 19 -20.57 -16.98 12.17
N VAL A 20 -21.68 -16.82 11.44
CA VAL A 20 -21.65 -16.27 10.07
C VAL A 20 -21.06 -14.87 10.03
N LEU A 21 -21.44 -13.99 10.97
CA LEU A 21 -20.88 -12.64 11.06
C LEU A 21 -19.36 -12.64 11.29
N VAL A 22 -18.86 -13.52 12.17
CA VAL A 22 -17.42 -13.68 12.41
C VAL A 22 -16.70 -14.13 11.15
N ILE A 23 -17.23 -15.12 10.44
CA ILE A 23 -16.65 -15.60 9.17
C ILE A 23 -16.63 -14.48 8.12
N LEU A 24 -17.74 -13.75 7.97
CA LEU A 24 -17.81 -12.62 7.05
C LEU A 24 -16.78 -11.54 7.40
N MET A 25 -16.56 -11.25 8.68
CA MET A 25 -15.53 -10.30 9.12
C MET A 25 -14.13 -10.73 8.70
N PHE A 26 -13.76 -12.00 8.90
CA PHE A 26 -12.45 -12.53 8.49
C PHE A 26 -12.26 -12.51 6.98
N ILE A 27 -13.28 -12.90 6.21
CA ILE A 27 -13.26 -12.81 4.75
C ILE A 27 -13.06 -11.36 4.32
N ASN A 28 -13.77 -10.43 4.95
CA ASN A 28 -13.70 -9.02 4.61
C ASN A 28 -12.30 -8.43 4.86
N LEU A 29 -11.70 -8.73 6.02
CA LEU A 29 -10.33 -8.33 6.34
C LEU A 29 -9.31 -8.92 5.36
N TYR A 30 -9.46 -10.18 4.99
CA TYR A 30 -8.58 -10.84 4.03
C TYR A 30 -8.68 -10.23 2.63
N LEU A 31 -9.90 -9.90 2.17
CA LEU A 31 -10.11 -9.24 0.88
C LEU A 31 -9.55 -7.81 0.86
N ILE A 32 -9.67 -7.06 1.96
CA ILE A 32 -9.02 -5.75 2.10
C ILE A 32 -7.50 -5.90 1.97
N PHE A 33 -6.92 -6.86 2.68
CA PHE A 33 -5.49 -7.13 2.60
C PHE A 33 -5.04 -7.42 1.17
N ILE A 34 -5.72 -8.33 0.46
CA ILE A 34 -5.41 -8.64 -0.94
C ILE A 34 -5.58 -7.41 -1.83
N SER A 35 -6.62 -6.59 -1.62
CA SER A 35 -6.87 -5.42 -2.46
C SER A 35 -5.73 -4.40 -2.42
N ASP A 36 -4.96 -4.36 -1.33
CA ASP A 36 -3.84 -3.45 -1.15
C ASP A 36 -2.48 -4.08 -1.52
N THR A 37 -2.42 -5.39 -1.78
CA THR A 37 -1.18 -6.05 -2.18
C THR A 37 -0.67 -5.52 -3.53
N VAL A 38 0.63 -5.20 -3.54
CA VAL A 38 1.38 -4.86 -4.75
C VAL A 38 1.87 -6.15 -5.40
N ILE A 39 1.52 -6.36 -6.67
CA ILE A 39 1.78 -7.65 -7.35
C ILE A 39 2.72 -7.48 -8.53
N GLU A 40 2.59 -6.36 -9.25
CA GLU A 40 3.38 -6.11 -10.44
C GLU A 40 4.00 -4.73 -10.38
N SER A 41 5.33 -4.70 -10.42
CA SER A 41 6.12 -3.52 -10.69
C SER A 41 6.61 -3.60 -12.15
N VAL A 42 6.05 -2.78 -13.03
CA VAL A 42 6.52 -2.67 -14.41
C VAL A 42 7.53 -1.53 -14.47
N ARG A 43 8.76 -1.81 -14.92
CA ARG A 43 9.76 -0.75 -15.15
C ARG A 43 9.27 0.12 -16.32
N ILE A 44 9.03 1.39 -16.06
CA ILE A 44 8.55 2.37 -17.05
C ILE A 44 9.66 3.31 -17.51
N PHE A 45 10.70 3.48 -16.70
CA PHE A 45 11.84 4.33 -17.02
C PHE A 45 13.13 3.72 -16.49
N TYR A 46 14.21 3.95 -17.23
CA TYR A 46 15.54 3.48 -16.92
C TYR A 46 16.57 4.47 -17.44
N GLU A 47 17.49 4.88 -16.57
CA GLU A 47 18.65 5.66 -16.95
C GLU A 47 19.87 5.19 -16.16
N GLU A 48 21.00 5.08 -16.85
CA GLU A 48 22.29 4.83 -16.23
C GLU A 48 23.30 5.85 -16.73
N GLY A 49 24.22 6.24 -15.86
CA GLY A 49 25.26 7.18 -16.23
C GLY A 49 26.29 7.38 -15.14
N PHE A 50 27.25 8.27 -15.44
CA PHE A 50 28.19 8.76 -14.45
C PHE A 50 27.56 9.88 -13.64
N ILE A 51 27.88 9.95 -12.35
CA ILE A 51 27.49 11.07 -11.50
C ILE A 51 28.61 12.11 -11.56
N GLU A 52 28.26 13.30 -12.04
CA GLU A 52 29.15 14.45 -11.99
C GLU A 52 28.63 15.43 -10.94
N SER A 53 29.50 16.26 -10.37
CA SER A 53 29.07 17.33 -9.48
C SER A 53 28.14 18.29 -10.22
N ASN A 54 27.13 18.81 -9.53
CA ASN A 54 26.10 19.70 -10.06
C ASN A 54 25.22 19.09 -11.17
N THR A 55 24.95 17.77 -11.11
CA THR A 55 24.06 17.09 -12.07
C THR A 55 22.72 16.71 -11.47
N THR A 56 21.68 16.75 -12.31
CA THR A 56 20.35 16.20 -12.00
C THR A 56 20.28 14.74 -12.39
N ILE A 57 19.62 13.93 -11.56
CA ILE A 57 19.31 12.52 -11.81
C ILE A 57 17.80 12.34 -11.67
N PRO A 58 17.09 11.87 -12.70
CA PRO A 58 17.58 11.52 -14.04
C PRO A 58 18.07 12.75 -14.81
N ARG A 59 19.02 12.59 -15.76
CA ARG A 59 19.43 13.69 -16.65
C ARG A 59 18.37 13.92 -17.73
N ASN A 60 17.63 12.88 -18.10
CA ASN A 60 16.55 12.99 -19.06
C ASN A 60 15.23 13.41 -18.37
N LEU A 61 14.85 14.66 -18.57
CA LEU A 61 13.61 15.25 -18.02
C LEU A 61 12.32 14.73 -18.69
N SER A 62 12.39 13.82 -19.66
CA SER A 62 11.19 13.11 -20.16
C SER A 62 10.41 12.41 -19.05
N ILE A 63 11.03 12.21 -17.89
CA ILE A 63 10.35 11.68 -16.72
C ILE A 63 9.25 12.59 -16.15
N GLU A 64 9.39 13.91 -16.31
CA GLU A 64 8.38 14.89 -15.90
C GLU A 64 7.06 14.70 -16.68
N LEU A 65 7.13 14.13 -17.89
CA LEU A 65 5.94 13.77 -18.66
C LEU A 65 5.10 12.71 -17.93
N PHE A 66 5.71 11.87 -17.09
CA PHE A 66 4.97 10.92 -16.28
C PHE A 66 4.26 11.61 -15.11
N GLU A 67 4.79 12.69 -14.50
CA GLU A 67 4.14 13.40 -13.38
C GLU A 67 2.71 13.83 -13.71
N SER A 68 2.45 14.22 -14.96
CA SER A 68 1.14 14.72 -15.40
C SER A 68 0.05 13.65 -15.55
N SER A 69 0.43 12.36 -15.60
CA SER A 69 -0.55 11.29 -15.71
C SER A 69 -1.00 10.85 -14.32
N SER A 70 -2.27 11.07 -14.03
CA SER A 70 -3.03 10.70 -12.81
C SER A 70 -3.07 9.19 -12.50
N VAL A 71 -2.12 8.42 -13.04
CA VAL A 71 -2.01 6.97 -12.92
C VAL A 71 -1.05 6.63 -11.77
N LEU A 72 -1.67 6.57 -10.59
CA LEU A 72 -1.51 5.64 -9.46
C LEU A 72 -0.15 4.94 -9.28
N ASN A 73 0.46 5.22 -8.12
CA ASN A 73 1.54 4.50 -7.43
C ASN A 73 2.79 4.23 -8.27
N ARG A 74 3.85 5.00 -8.01
CA ARG A 74 5.18 4.78 -8.58
C ARG A 74 6.20 4.57 -7.49
N LYS A 75 7.32 4.01 -7.89
CA LYS A 75 8.47 3.78 -7.03
C LYS A 75 9.73 4.05 -7.80
N THR A 76 10.57 4.91 -7.26
CA THR A 76 11.90 5.21 -7.78
C THR A 76 12.94 4.42 -6.99
N ASN A 77 13.78 3.69 -7.72
CA ASN A 77 14.98 3.07 -7.20
C ASN A 77 16.19 3.79 -7.80
N LEU A 78 17.02 4.35 -6.92
CA LEU A 78 18.31 4.95 -7.28
C LEU A 78 19.42 4.10 -6.67
N LEU A 79 20.19 3.42 -7.51
CA LEU A 79 21.39 2.70 -7.11
C LEU A 79 22.62 3.53 -7.49
N ILE A 80 23.54 3.70 -6.56
CA ILE A 80 24.80 4.44 -6.75
C ILE A 80 25.95 3.52 -6.41
N ASN A 81 26.87 3.35 -7.35
CA ASN A 81 28.02 2.49 -7.21
C ASN A 81 29.30 3.27 -7.47
N GLY A 82 30.38 2.91 -6.78
CA GLY A 82 31.68 3.51 -7.02
C GLY A 82 32.77 3.06 -6.06
N SER A 83 33.93 3.68 -6.19
CA SER A 83 35.07 3.52 -5.28
C SER A 83 35.52 4.91 -4.79
N ASN A 84 35.87 5.00 -3.50
CA ASN A 84 36.17 6.25 -2.79
C ASN A 84 35.08 7.30 -2.96
N ILE A 85 33.85 6.89 -2.66
CA ILE A 85 32.61 7.63 -2.82
C ILE A 85 32.51 8.70 -1.73
N SER A 86 32.40 9.94 -2.14
CA SER A 86 31.77 10.99 -1.33
C SER A 86 30.77 11.67 -2.25
N CYS A 87 29.48 11.64 -1.95
CA CYS A 87 28.55 12.49 -2.66
C CYS A 87 27.41 13.00 -1.78
N THR A 88 26.92 14.19 -2.13
CA THR A 88 25.77 14.80 -1.48
C THR A 88 24.64 14.90 -2.50
N ILE A 89 23.55 14.22 -2.20
CA ILE A 89 22.36 14.13 -3.06
C ILE A 89 21.22 14.86 -2.37
N ILE A 90 20.55 15.73 -3.09
CA ILE A 90 19.39 16.47 -2.64
C ILE A 90 18.17 15.93 -3.38
N ASN A 91 17.16 15.47 -2.66
CA ASN A 91 15.84 15.20 -3.22
C ASN A 91 15.16 16.54 -3.53
N LEU A 92 14.87 16.84 -4.80
CA LEU A 92 14.27 18.11 -5.19
C LEU A 92 12.80 18.25 -4.77
N ASN A 93 12.12 17.13 -4.49
CA ASN A 93 10.71 17.14 -4.07
C ASN A 93 10.59 17.48 -2.58
N THR A 94 11.43 16.88 -1.73
CA THR A 94 11.38 17.04 -0.26
C THR A 94 12.44 17.98 0.31
N ASN A 95 13.44 18.36 -0.48
CA ASN A 95 14.68 19.03 -0.06
C ASN A 95 15.49 18.25 0.99
N GLU A 96 15.24 16.95 1.15
CA GLU A 96 16.04 16.09 2.01
C GLU A 96 17.41 15.85 1.39
N THR A 97 18.44 15.89 2.24
CA THR A 97 19.83 15.71 1.81
C THR A 97 20.37 14.39 2.31
N ILE A 98 20.96 13.61 1.40
CA ILE A 98 21.58 12.32 1.67
C ILE A 98 23.07 12.45 1.36
N ALA A 99 23.89 12.41 2.42
CA ALA A 99 25.34 12.41 2.29
C ALA A 99 25.87 10.97 2.32
N LEU A 100 26.46 10.54 1.22
CA LEU A 100 27.10 9.23 1.06
C LEU A 100 28.61 9.40 1.22
N LYS A 101 29.24 8.60 2.09
CA LYS A 101 30.69 8.60 2.26
C LYS A 101 31.20 7.19 2.54
N ASP A 102 31.89 6.60 1.57
CA ASP A 102 32.45 5.25 1.70
C ASP A 102 33.65 4.99 0.79
N THR A 103 34.48 4.02 1.18
CA THR A 103 35.64 3.59 0.38
C THR A 103 35.25 2.66 -0.76
N VAL A 104 34.26 1.80 -0.58
CA VAL A 104 33.64 0.99 -1.64
C VAL A 104 32.19 0.76 -1.22
N GLY A 105 31.24 1.20 -2.04
CA GLY A 105 29.83 1.10 -1.66
C GLY A 105 28.89 0.97 -2.85
N ASN A 106 27.88 0.13 -2.66
CA ASN A 106 26.67 0.14 -3.47
C ASN A 106 25.57 0.70 -2.58
N TYR A 107 25.05 1.87 -2.93
CA TYR A 107 24.02 2.58 -2.18
C TYR A 107 22.71 2.49 -2.94
N GLU A 108 21.74 1.78 -2.37
CA GLU A 108 20.39 1.68 -2.93
C GLU A 108 19.45 2.57 -2.12
N ILE A 109 18.83 3.53 -2.80
CA ILE A 109 17.79 4.40 -2.27
C ILE A 109 16.49 4.01 -2.97
N THR A 110 15.48 3.73 -2.16
CA THR A 110 14.16 3.34 -2.62
C THR A 110 13.15 4.32 -2.05
N LEU A 111 12.42 4.99 -2.93
CA LEU A 111 11.45 6.01 -2.54
C LEU A 111 10.12 5.80 -3.27
N ASP A 112 9.06 6.19 -2.58
CA ASP A 112 7.73 6.26 -3.17
C ASP A 112 7.63 7.49 -4.08
N ASP A 113 6.91 7.34 -5.18
CA ASP A 113 6.75 8.32 -6.25
C ASP A 113 7.98 8.52 -7.17
N THR A 114 7.79 9.30 -8.23
CA THR A 114 8.85 9.75 -9.13
C THR A 114 9.61 10.90 -8.49
N ILE A 115 10.90 10.71 -8.22
CA ILE A 115 11.73 11.72 -7.56
C ILE A 115 12.92 12.13 -8.42
N ILE A 116 13.15 13.43 -8.50
CA ILE A 116 14.33 14.02 -9.13
C ILE A 116 15.34 14.38 -8.05
N PHE A 117 16.59 14.02 -8.30
CA PHE A 117 17.71 14.29 -7.41
C PHE A 117 18.64 15.32 -8.03
N TYR A 118 19.26 16.13 -7.19
CA TYR A 118 20.36 17.01 -7.56
C TYR A 118 21.61 16.62 -6.77
N VAL A 119 22.71 16.41 -7.47
CA VAL A 119 23.98 16.05 -6.87
C VAL A 119 24.84 17.30 -6.81
N VAL A 120 25.30 17.69 -5.62
CA VAL A 120 26.07 18.94 -5.43
C VAL A 120 27.57 18.67 -5.44
N GLU A 121 28.01 17.68 -4.68
CA GLU A 121 29.43 17.37 -4.48
C GLU A 121 29.66 15.90 -4.80
N THR A 122 30.74 15.62 -5.53
CA THR A 122 31.19 14.25 -5.82
C THR A 122 32.70 14.10 -5.67
N SER A 123 33.14 13.01 -5.05
CA SER A 123 34.52 12.51 -5.11
C SER A 123 34.52 11.05 -5.55
N GLY A 124 35.52 10.68 -6.34
CA GLY A 124 35.64 9.34 -6.91
C GLY A 124 34.84 9.17 -8.21
N ASN A 125 34.99 7.99 -8.84
CA ASN A 125 34.23 7.64 -10.03
C ASN A 125 32.92 6.98 -9.60
N LEU A 126 31.83 7.72 -9.76
CA LEU A 126 30.49 7.30 -9.37
C LEU A 126 29.65 7.02 -10.61
N THR A 127 28.95 5.91 -10.58
CA THR A 127 27.88 5.61 -11.53
C THR A 127 26.56 5.50 -10.79
N TYR A 128 25.49 5.83 -11.49
CA TYR A 128 24.15 5.64 -10.98
C TYR A 128 23.32 4.80 -11.96
N ARG A 129 22.32 4.14 -11.39
CA ARG A 129 21.22 3.49 -12.09
C ARG A 129 19.93 3.98 -11.47
N TYR A 130 19.14 4.66 -12.28
CA TYR A 130 17.87 5.25 -11.90
C TYR A 130 16.75 4.51 -12.62
N GLU A 131 15.84 3.95 -11.84
CA GLU A 131 14.75 3.12 -12.36
C GLU A 131 13.43 3.58 -11.75
N VAL A 132 12.41 3.74 -12.60
CA VAL A 132 11.05 3.99 -12.12
C VAL A 132 10.16 2.84 -12.49
N TYR A 133 9.41 2.40 -11.49
CA TYR A 133 8.45 1.34 -11.58
C TYR A 133 7.04 1.90 -11.41
N SER A 134 6.14 1.52 -12.31
CA SER A 134 4.71 1.65 -12.09
C SER A 134 4.23 0.47 -11.25
N ILE A 135 3.61 0.78 -10.11
CA ILE A 135 3.03 -0.20 -9.20
C ILE A 135 1.56 -0.41 -9.58
N ARG A 136 1.23 -1.62 -10.04
CA ARG A 136 -0.15 -1.99 -10.30
C ARG A 136 -0.75 -2.66 -9.07
N LYS A 137 -1.88 -2.13 -8.61
CA LYS A 137 -2.78 -2.76 -7.63
C LYS A 137 -3.99 -3.35 -8.38
N PRO A 138 -3.85 -4.53 -9.02
CA PRO A 138 -4.88 -5.07 -9.92
C PRO A 138 -6.19 -5.38 -9.19
N TYR A 139 -6.13 -5.48 -7.86
CA TYR A 139 -7.21 -5.94 -7.00
C TYR A 139 -8.00 -4.82 -6.33
N LEU A 140 -7.86 -3.57 -6.77
CA LEU A 140 -8.69 -2.47 -6.28
C LEU A 140 -10.19 -2.73 -6.47
N PHE A 141 -10.60 -3.51 -7.48
CA PHE A 141 -12.01 -3.88 -7.66
C PHE A 141 -12.57 -4.75 -6.51
N LEU A 142 -11.72 -5.46 -5.75
CA LEU A 142 -12.15 -6.23 -4.57
C LEU A 142 -12.69 -5.33 -3.45
N SER A 143 -12.34 -4.02 -3.45
CA SER A 143 -12.94 -3.04 -2.53
C SER A 143 -14.46 -2.94 -2.66
N ILE A 144 -15.01 -3.17 -3.86
CA ILE A 144 -16.47 -3.19 -4.10
C ILE A 144 -17.09 -4.42 -3.44
N ILE A 145 -16.43 -5.57 -3.54
CA ILE A 145 -16.89 -6.82 -2.93
C ILE A 145 -16.86 -6.69 -1.39
N VAL A 146 -15.77 -6.13 -0.86
CA VAL A 146 -15.60 -5.76 0.57
C VAL A 146 -16.74 -4.84 1.03
N PHE A 147 -17.07 -3.81 0.25
CA PHE A 147 -18.17 -2.89 0.56
C PHE A 147 -19.52 -3.62 0.66
N ILE A 148 -19.83 -4.52 -0.28
CA ILE A 148 -21.07 -5.30 -0.28
C ILE A 148 -21.13 -6.25 0.94
N ILE A 149 -20.04 -6.96 1.23
CA ILE A 149 -19.96 -7.85 2.41
C ILE A 149 -20.17 -7.05 3.70
N SER A 150 -19.56 -5.87 3.80
CA SER A 150 -19.72 -4.97 4.96
C SER A 150 -21.17 -4.54 5.15
N LEU A 151 -21.89 -4.22 4.07
CA LEU A 151 -23.30 -3.82 4.12
C LEU A 151 -24.21 -4.96 4.60
N ILE A 152 -23.97 -6.19 4.10
CA ILE A 152 -24.69 -7.39 4.54
C ILE A 152 -24.42 -7.66 6.02
N GLY A 153 -23.15 -7.60 6.44
CA GLY A 153 -22.74 -7.78 7.83
C GLY A 153 -23.38 -6.76 8.77
N LEU A 154 -23.44 -5.49 8.37
CA LEU A 154 -24.10 -4.43 9.13
C LEU A 154 -25.60 -4.71 9.29
N THR A 155 -26.27 -5.06 8.19
CA THR A 155 -27.72 -5.35 8.20
C THR A 155 -28.04 -6.54 9.11
N MET A 156 -27.26 -7.61 9.04
CA MET A 156 -27.41 -8.78 9.92
C MET A 156 -27.12 -8.44 11.39
N SER A 157 -26.12 -7.60 11.66
CA SER A 157 -25.80 -7.17 13.02
C SER A 157 -26.94 -6.37 13.66
N VAL A 158 -27.55 -5.45 12.92
CA VAL A 158 -28.73 -4.69 13.37
C VAL A 158 -29.92 -5.61 13.63
N TYR A 159 -30.19 -6.55 12.71
CA TYR A 159 -31.27 -7.53 12.89
C TYR A 159 -31.07 -8.40 14.15
N LEU A 160 -29.86 -8.88 14.38
CA LEU A 160 -29.50 -9.67 15.55
C LEU A 160 -29.65 -8.85 16.84
N PHE A 161 -29.22 -7.58 16.83
CA PHE A 161 -29.39 -6.67 17.96
C PHE A 161 -30.86 -6.46 18.32
N ILE A 162 -31.73 -6.16 17.34
CA ILE A 162 -33.16 -5.98 17.55
C ILE A 162 -33.79 -7.23 18.16
N ASN A 163 -33.47 -8.42 17.62
CA ASN A 163 -34.01 -9.68 18.14
C ASN A 163 -33.58 -9.99 19.57
N ILE A 164 -32.32 -9.69 19.93
CA ILE A 164 -31.83 -9.84 21.30
C ILE A 164 -32.57 -8.88 22.24
N MET A 165 -32.76 -7.62 21.84
CA MET A 165 -33.47 -6.62 22.63
C MET A 165 -34.94 -7.01 22.86
N ILE A 166 -35.66 -7.42 21.81
CA ILE A 166 -37.05 -7.88 21.91
C ILE A 166 -37.15 -9.08 22.87
N ARG A 167 -36.26 -10.07 22.74
CA ARG A 167 -36.24 -11.23 23.65
C ARG A 167 -35.97 -10.84 25.10
N ARG A 168 -35.07 -9.88 25.34
CA ARG A 168 -34.79 -9.39 26.70
C ARG A 168 -36.00 -8.68 27.30
N MET A 169 -36.66 -7.81 26.54
CA MET A 169 -37.87 -7.11 27.01
C MET A 169 -39.01 -8.09 27.33
N SER A 170 -39.22 -9.10 26.48
CA SER A 170 -40.25 -10.14 26.70
C SER A 170 -39.98 -11.06 27.90
N LYS A 171 -38.75 -11.13 28.42
CA LYS A 171 -38.42 -11.91 29.63
C LYS A 171 -38.62 -11.13 30.93
N ILE A 172 -38.73 -9.82 30.84
CA ILE A 172 -38.87 -8.92 31.99
C ILE A 172 -40.35 -8.61 32.29
N SER A 173 -41.23 -8.70 31.26
CA SER A 173 -42.70 -8.59 31.37
C SER A 173 -43.37 -9.92 31.74
#